data_AF-A0A1L7LJJ3-F1
#
_entry.id   AF-A0A1L7LJJ3-F1
#
_cell.length_a   1.000
_cell.length_b   1.000
_cell.length_c   1.000
_cell.angle_alpha   90.00
_cell.angle_beta   90.00
_cell.angle_gamma   90.00
#
_symmetry.space_group_name_H-M   'P 1'
#
loop_
_entity.id
_entity.type
_entity.pdbx_description
1 polymer ?
#
loop_
_entity_poly.entity_id
_entity_poly.type
_entity_poly.pdbx_seq_one_letter_code
_entity_poly.pdbx_strand_id
1 'polypeptide(L)'
;MQMKNKTLVPSIHSDIINSKIDFKNSPFYIQHTTEKWNRPKVMIDGEHVEIPRRAAISSFGAGGTNAHAILEEYTKKDTKRDEVISDDPVIIIISARNEQRLKLYVKSISDWLENKKNTKEDNKFFFAEFKETLLRELAELLGVEDKQIDCAEK
;
A
#
# COMPACT_ATOMS: atom_id res chain seq x y z
N MET A 1 -5.12 4.29 -1.31
CA MET A 1 -5.02 2.86 -1.72
C MET A 1 -5.10 2.68 -3.24
N GLN A 2 -6.15 3.17 -3.92
CA GLN A 2 -6.30 3.02 -5.38
C GLN A 2 -5.15 3.59 -6.22
N MET A 3 -4.67 4.81 -5.92
CA MET A 3 -3.52 5.40 -6.62
C MET A 3 -2.24 4.57 -6.41
N LYS A 4 -1.93 4.20 -5.17
CA LYS A 4 -0.77 3.35 -4.81
C LYS A 4 -0.78 2.03 -5.58
N ASN A 5 -1.96 1.39 -5.66
CA ASN A 5 -2.15 0.09 -6.32
C ASN A 5 -2.51 0.21 -7.81
N LYS A 6 -2.62 1.43 -8.36
CA LYS A 6 -3.00 1.72 -9.75
C LYS A 6 -4.26 0.96 -10.20
N THR A 7 -5.25 0.84 -9.31
CA THR A 7 -6.43 0.00 -9.48
C THR A 7 -7.69 0.74 -9.04
N LEU A 8 -8.73 0.73 -9.88
CA LEU A 8 -10.08 1.14 -9.54
C LEU A 8 -10.82 -0.06 -8.92
N VAL A 9 -11.55 0.19 -7.83
CA VAL A 9 -12.28 -0.84 -7.09
C VAL A 9 -13.78 -0.59 -7.25
N PRO A 10 -14.61 -1.64 -7.20
CA PRO A 10 -16.04 -1.51 -7.42
C PRO A 10 -16.73 -0.68 -6.34
N SER A 11 -17.75 0.06 -6.74
CA SER A 11 -18.72 0.70 -5.85
C SER A 11 -19.83 -0.30 -5.50
N ILE A 12 -20.01 -0.57 -4.21
CA ILE A 12 -21.02 -1.53 -3.74
C ILE A 12 -22.44 -0.96 -3.88
N HIS A 13 -23.44 -1.84 -3.93
CA HIS A 13 -24.86 -1.49 -4.00
C HIS A 13 -25.23 -0.53 -5.15
N SER A 14 -24.52 -0.63 -6.27
CA SER A 14 -24.63 0.31 -7.38
C SER A 14 -25.22 -0.28 -8.66
N ASP A 15 -25.59 -1.56 -8.67
CA ASP A 15 -26.10 -2.28 -9.84
C ASP A 15 -27.37 -1.64 -10.43
N ILE A 16 -28.24 -1.11 -9.55
CA ILE A 16 -29.42 -0.35 -9.96
C ILE A 16 -29.06 1.14 -9.97
N ILE A 17 -28.90 1.68 -11.16
CA ILE A 17 -28.57 3.09 -11.38
C ILE A 17 -29.80 3.97 -11.11
N ASN A 18 -29.60 5.08 -10.40
CA ASN A 18 -30.64 6.07 -10.18
C ASN A 18 -31.09 6.68 -11.52
N SER A 19 -32.35 6.44 -11.90
CA SER A 19 -32.94 6.89 -13.18
C SER A 19 -33.02 8.41 -13.32
N LYS A 20 -32.85 9.17 -12.25
CA LYS A 20 -32.79 10.63 -12.28
C LYS A 20 -31.41 11.17 -12.71
N ILE A 21 -30.41 10.31 -12.85
CA ILE A 21 -29.06 10.68 -13.25
C ILE A 21 -28.80 10.14 -14.66
N ASP A 22 -28.56 11.06 -15.60
CA ASP A 22 -28.19 10.69 -16.96
C ASP A 22 -26.69 10.47 -17.06
N PHE A 23 -26.24 9.25 -16.77
CA PHE A 23 -24.84 8.88 -16.91
C PHE A 23 -24.39 8.81 -18.38
N LYS A 24 -25.30 8.53 -19.34
CA LYS A 24 -24.94 8.35 -20.76
C LYS A 24 -24.43 9.64 -21.38
N ASN A 25 -25.01 10.77 -20.99
CA ASN A 25 -24.60 12.09 -21.47
C ASN A 25 -23.69 12.83 -20.47
N SER A 26 -23.14 12.13 -19.48
CA SER A 26 -22.21 12.70 -18.50
C SER A 26 -20.78 12.20 -18.74
N PRO A 27 -19.76 12.91 -18.24
CA PRO A 27 -18.38 12.41 -18.27
C PRO A 27 -18.12 11.32 -17.22
N PHE A 28 -19.13 10.94 -16.42
CA PHE A 28 -19.02 10.02 -15.30
C PHE A 28 -19.67 8.68 -15.60
N TYR A 29 -19.12 7.64 -15.00
CA TYR A 29 -19.70 6.31 -14.94
C TYR A 29 -19.45 5.74 -13.54
N ILE A 30 -20.21 4.71 -13.18
CA ILE A 30 -20.03 3.99 -11.92
C ILE A 30 -19.07 2.83 -12.15
N GLN A 31 -18.04 2.71 -11.31
CA GLN A 31 -17.13 1.57 -11.35
C GLN A 31 -17.81 0.35 -10.71
N HIS A 32 -18.12 -0.69 -11.51
CA HIS A 32 -18.75 -1.93 -11.03
C HIS A 32 -17.77 -3.09 -10.85
N THR A 33 -16.61 -3.01 -11.48
CA THR A 33 -15.61 -4.09 -11.55
C THR A 33 -14.26 -3.58 -11.08
N THR A 34 -13.42 -4.47 -10.55
CA THR A 34 -12.03 -4.13 -10.26
C THR A 34 -11.24 -4.04 -11.56
N GLU A 35 -10.62 -2.90 -11.82
CA GLU A 35 -9.93 -2.64 -13.09
C GLU A 35 -8.62 -1.90 -12.89
N LYS A 36 -7.70 -2.06 -13.84
CA LYS A 36 -6.46 -1.28 -13.85
C LYS A 36 -6.79 0.18 -14.10
N TRP A 37 -6.40 1.05 -13.18
CA TRP A 37 -6.51 2.48 -13.37
C TRP A 37 -5.39 2.93 -14.29
N ASN A 38 -5.66 3.14 -15.58
CA ASN A 38 -4.63 3.60 -16.53
C ASN A 38 -4.40 5.11 -16.39
N ARG A 39 -3.21 5.60 -16.77
CA ARG A 39 -2.96 7.04 -16.85
C ARG A 39 -3.78 7.63 -18.00
N PRO A 40 -4.46 8.77 -17.80
CA PRO A 40 -5.13 9.43 -18.90
C PRO A 40 -4.12 9.94 -19.92
N LYS A 41 -4.48 9.85 -21.20
CA LYS A 41 -3.76 10.45 -22.32
C LYS A 41 -4.54 11.66 -22.80
N VAL A 42 -3.90 12.81 -22.84
CA VAL A 42 -4.50 14.07 -23.29
C VAL A 42 -3.69 14.65 -24.45
N MET A 43 -4.37 15.38 -25.33
CA MET A 43 -3.72 16.09 -26.42
C MET A 43 -3.19 17.44 -25.92
N ILE A 44 -1.89 17.66 -26.01
CA ILE A 44 -1.23 18.93 -25.70
C ILE A 44 -0.32 19.24 -26.89
N ASP A 45 -0.50 20.42 -27.50
CA ASP A 45 0.30 20.89 -28.65
C ASP A 45 0.39 19.91 -29.84
N GLY A 46 -0.68 19.14 -30.08
CA GLY A 46 -0.74 18.17 -31.18
C GLY A 46 -0.15 16.79 -30.85
N GLU A 47 0.32 16.57 -29.62
CA GLU A 47 0.87 15.30 -29.17
C GLU A 47 0.05 14.67 -28.04
N HIS A 48 0.00 13.34 -28.01
CA HIS A 48 -0.62 12.58 -26.92
C HIS A 48 0.35 12.45 -25.75
N VAL A 49 0.04 13.14 -24.65
CA VAL A 49 0.84 13.12 -23.42
C VAL A 49 0.11 12.32 -22.34
N GLU A 50 0.81 11.38 -21.70
CA GLU A 50 0.32 10.72 -20.48
C GLU A 50 0.47 11.65 -19.29
N ILE A 51 -0.63 11.90 -18.59
CA ILE A 51 -0.65 12.73 -17.38
C ILE A 51 -0.86 11.88 -16.12
N PRO A 52 -0.47 12.37 -14.94
CA PRO A 52 -0.71 11.66 -13.69
C PRO A 52 -2.20 11.39 -13.46
N ARG A 53 -2.50 10.25 -12.82
CA ARG A 53 -3.86 9.96 -12.31
C ARG A 53 -4.30 11.04 -11.33
N ARG A 54 -5.52 11.54 -11.49
CA ARG A 54 -6.16 12.49 -10.57
C ARG A 54 -7.49 11.94 -10.09
N ALA A 55 -7.85 12.25 -8.85
CA ALA A 55 -9.17 11.98 -8.31
C ALA A 55 -9.67 13.17 -7.52
N ALA A 56 -10.99 13.33 -7.52
CA ALA A 56 -11.69 14.30 -6.69
C ALA A 56 -12.39 13.57 -5.54
N ILE A 57 -12.35 14.15 -4.35
CA ILE A 57 -13.11 13.69 -3.19
C ILE A 57 -14.00 14.85 -2.76
N SER A 58 -15.31 14.60 -2.68
CA SER A 58 -16.29 15.58 -2.21
C SER A 58 -16.95 15.08 -0.93
N SER A 59 -17.20 15.99 0.01
CA SER A 59 -17.94 15.74 1.24
C SER A 59 -18.94 16.87 1.48
N PHE A 60 -20.19 16.50 1.76
CA PHE A 60 -21.30 17.42 1.94
C PHE A 60 -21.96 17.15 3.30
N GLY A 61 -21.84 18.11 4.23
CA GLY A 61 -22.45 18.04 5.55
C GLY A 61 -23.90 18.51 5.51
N ALA A 62 -24.79 17.86 6.28
CA ALA A 62 -26.21 18.21 6.33
C ALA A 62 -26.49 19.66 6.77
N GLY A 63 -25.57 20.29 7.52
CA GLY A 63 -25.64 21.71 7.89
C GLY A 63 -25.22 22.69 6.79
N GLY A 64 -24.93 22.21 5.57
CA GLY A 64 -24.54 23.03 4.42
C GLY A 64 -23.03 23.26 4.28
N THR A 65 -22.20 22.70 5.17
CA THR A 65 -20.74 22.75 5.04
C THR A 65 -20.26 21.76 3.99
N ASN A 66 -19.51 22.26 2.99
CA ASN A 66 -19.03 21.46 1.87
C ASN A 66 -17.50 21.50 1.81
N ALA A 67 -16.89 20.38 1.45
CA ALA A 67 -15.45 20.26 1.22
C ALA A 67 -15.19 19.49 -0.08
N HIS A 68 -14.17 19.94 -0.81
CA HIS A 68 -13.75 19.32 -2.07
C HIS A 68 -12.23 19.31 -2.15
N ALA A 69 -11.65 18.16 -2.48
CA ALA A 69 -10.21 17.98 -2.59
C ALA A 69 -9.86 17.28 -3.91
N ILE A 70 -8.84 17.79 -4.59
CA ILE A 70 -8.24 17.16 -5.76
C ILE A 70 -6.91 16.56 -5.35
N LEU A 71 -6.73 15.28 -5.63
CA LEU A 71 -5.49 14.55 -5.39
C LEU A 71 -4.87 14.16 -6.73
N GLU A 72 -3.56 14.31 -6.85
CA GLU A 72 -2.76 13.82 -7.96
C GLU A 72 -1.83 12.71 -7.47
N GLU A 73 -1.63 11.67 -8.29
CA GLU A 73 -0.65 10.65 -7.97
C GLU A 73 0.77 11.24 -7.94
N TYR A 74 1.53 10.89 -6.91
CA TYR A 74 2.94 11.26 -6.86
C TYR A 74 3.73 10.44 -7.88
N THR A 75 4.37 11.10 -8.84
CA THR A 75 5.31 10.48 -9.77
C THR A 75 6.74 10.77 -9.32
N LYS A 76 7.47 9.72 -8.87
CA LYS A 76 8.89 9.85 -8.55
C LYS A 76 9.61 10.30 -9.84
N LYS A 77 10.18 11.50 -9.85
CA LYS A 77 11.16 11.88 -10.86
C LYS A 77 12.34 10.94 -10.67
N ASP A 78 12.87 10.36 -11.75
CA ASP A 78 14.04 9.49 -11.72
C ASP A 78 15.29 10.30 -11.32
N THR A 79 15.36 10.75 -10.07
CA THR A 79 16.63 10.90 -9.39
C THR A 79 17.11 9.48 -9.14
N LYS A 80 17.94 8.98 -10.07
CA LYS A 80 18.84 7.87 -9.81
C LYS A 80 19.71 8.29 -8.61
N ARG A 81 19.21 8.06 -7.41
CA ARG A 81 20.10 7.84 -6.27
C ARG A 81 20.68 6.48 -6.57
N ASP A 82 21.98 6.43 -6.81
CA ASP A 82 22.71 5.18 -6.80
C ASP A 82 22.38 4.53 -5.45
N GLU A 83 21.60 3.45 -5.49
CA GLU A 83 21.34 2.64 -4.31
C GLU A 83 22.67 1.98 -3.97
N VAL A 84 23.44 2.62 -3.09
CA VAL A 84 24.65 2.03 -2.51
C VAL A 84 24.18 0.88 -1.63
N ILE A 85 24.14 -0.31 -2.21
CA ILE A 85 24.00 -1.55 -1.47
C ILE A 85 25.39 -1.84 -0.91
N SER A 86 25.54 -1.68 0.41
CA SER A 86 26.72 -2.14 1.13
C SER A 86 26.35 -3.42 1.88
N ASP A 87 27.26 -4.40 1.85
CA ASP A 87 27.16 -5.63 2.65
C ASP A 87 27.65 -5.44 4.10
N ASP A 88 27.93 -4.18 4.50
CA ASP A 88 28.32 -3.86 5.86
C ASP A 88 27.22 -4.26 6.87
N PRO A 89 27.59 -4.86 8.01
CA PRO A 89 26.62 -5.20 9.05
C PRO A 89 25.81 -3.97 9.49
N VAL A 90 24.49 -4.11 9.50
CA VAL A 90 23.57 -3.07 9.98
C VAL A 90 22.93 -3.46 11.30
N ILE A 91 22.88 -2.49 12.23
CA ILE A 91 22.19 -2.69 13.52
C ILE A 91 20.74 -2.26 13.35
N ILE A 92 19.82 -3.20 13.60
CA ILE A 92 18.38 -2.95 13.59
C ILE A 92 17.88 -2.93 15.03
N ILE A 93 17.45 -1.76 15.49
CA ILE A 93 16.95 -1.58 16.86
C ILE A 93 15.43 -1.64 16.84
N ILE A 94 14.86 -2.51 17.67
CA ILE A 94 13.43 -2.60 17.90
C ILE A 94 13.17 -2.32 19.38
N SER A 95 12.28 -1.37 19.66
CA SER A 95 11.89 -1.02 21.02
C SER A 95 10.38 -0.87 21.12
N ALA A 96 9.86 -1.17 22.30
CA ALA A 96 8.45 -1.01 22.63
C ALA A 96 8.30 -0.71 24.12
N ARG A 97 7.14 -0.18 24.52
CA ARG A 97 6.86 0.21 25.92
C ARG A 97 6.96 -0.96 26.90
N ASN A 98 6.68 -2.17 26.46
CA ASN A 98 6.75 -3.39 27.26
C ASN A 98 7.00 -4.61 26.37
N GLU A 99 7.25 -5.74 27.01
CA GLU A 99 7.56 -7.02 26.37
C GLU A 99 6.44 -7.49 25.41
N GLN A 100 5.17 -7.36 25.82
CA GLN A 100 4.03 -7.76 24.99
C GLN A 100 3.97 -6.97 23.67
N ARG A 101 4.22 -5.66 23.71
CA ARG A 101 4.27 -4.81 22.52
C ARG A 101 5.49 -5.11 21.65
N LEU A 102 6.62 -5.47 22.25
CA LEU A 102 7.82 -5.87 21.53
C LEU A 102 7.55 -7.12 20.67
N LYS A 103 6.91 -8.14 21.25
CA LYS A 103 6.49 -9.35 20.52
C LYS A 103 5.59 -9.02 19.33
N LEU A 104 4.60 -8.14 19.51
CA LEU A 104 3.69 -7.73 18.42
C LEU A 104 4.41 -6.97 17.29
N TYR A 105 5.37 -6.10 17.63
CA TYR A 105 6.14 -5.36 16.61
C TYR A 105 7.00 -6.29 15.77
N VAL A 106 7.65 -7.24 16.43
CA VAL A 106 8.48 -8.25 15.75
C VAL A 106 7.61 -9.09 14.83
N LYS A 107 6.45 -9.55 15.31
CA LYS A 107 5.51 -10.30 14.48
C LYS A 107 5.09 -9.49 13.25
N SER A 108 4.70 -8.23 13.44
CA SER A 108 4.34 -7.33 12.33
C SER A 108 5.48 -7.15 11.31
N ILE A 109 6.73 -7.02 11.77
CA ILE A 109 7.91 -6.93 10.91
C ILE A 109 8.13 -8.25 10.16
N SER A 110 8.06 -9.39 10.86
CA SER A 110 8.16 -10.73 10.29
C SER A 110 7.10 -10.95 9.19
N ASP A 111 5.83 -10.67 9.47
CA ASP A 111 4.71 -10.80 8.53
C ASP A 111 4.88 -9.87 7.33
N TRP A 112 5.41 -8.67 7.54
CA TRP A 112 5.70 -7.72 6.47
C TRP A 112 6.83 -8.22 5.56
N LEU A 113 7.89 -8.80 6.15
CA LEU A 113 9.01 -9.38 5.41
C LEU A 113 8.56 -10.56 4.53
N GLU A 114 7.67 -11.41 5.04
CA GLU A 114 7.09 -12.51 4.26
C GLU A 114 6.31 -12.01 3.05
N ASN A 115 5.44 -11.02 3.25
CA ASN A 115 4.66 -10.43 2.15
C ASN A 115 5.54 -9.74 1.10
N LYS A 116 6.75 -9.30 1.48
CA LYS A 116 7.73 -8.67 0.59
C LYS A 116 8.61 -9.64 -0.21
N LYS A 117 8.76 -10.90 0.21
CA LYS A 117 9.48 -11.95 -0.55
C LYS A 117 8.94 -12.14 -1.98
N ASN A 118 7.71 -11.69 -2.26
CA ASN A 118 7.07 -11.80 -3.57
C ASN A 118 7.25 -10.58 -4.48
N THR A 119 7.97 -9.52 -4.07
CA THR A 119 7.97 -8.26 -4.85
C THR A 119 9.26 -7.91 -5.60
N LYS A 120 10.39 -8.60 -5.37
CA LYS A 120 11.62 -8.55 -6.21
C LYS A 120 12.47 -9.82 -5.98
N GLU A 121 12.98 -10.46 -7.03
CA GLU A 121 13.78 -11.70 -6.94
C GLU A 121 15.09 -11.51 -6.18
N ASP A 122 15.72 -10.34 -6.27
CA ASP A 122 17.08 -10.09 -5.76
C ASP A 122 17.22 -10.15 -4.23
N ASN A 123 16.14 -9.96 -3.46
CA ASN A 123 16.22 -9.88 -1.98
C ASN A 123 15.53 -11.04 -1.27
N LYS A 124 15.07 -12.07 -2.01
CA LYS A 124 14.22 -13.14 -1.46
C LYS A 124 14.94 -13.99 -0.40
N PHE A 125 16.24 -14.23 -0.60
CA PHE A 125 17.10 -14.97 0.34
C PHE A 125 17.38 -14.17 1.62
N PHE A 126 17.78 -12.90 1.48
CA PHE A 126 18.06 -12.01 2.61
C PHE A 126 16.88 -11.92 3.58
N PHE A 127 15.65 -11.74 3.06
CA PHE A 127 14.47 -11.61 3.92
C PHE A 127 14.06 -12.92 4.61
N ALA A 128 14.45 -14.08 4.09
CA ALA A 128 14.19 -15.36 4.74
C ALA A 128 15.12 -15.59 5.93
N GLU A 129 16.42 -15.44 5.70
CA GLU A 129 17.46 -15.61 6.72
C GLU A 129 17.33 -14.56 7.83
N PHE A 130 17.01 -13.31 7.47
CA PHE A 130 16.78 -12.25 8.44
C PHE A 130 15.58 -12.54 9.35
N LYS A 131 14.48 -13.11 8.81
CA LYS A 131 13.32 -13.51 9.61
C LYS A 131 13.71 -14.57 10.65
N GLU A 132 14.39 -15.63 10.21
CA GLU A 132 14.81 -16.72 11.09
C GLU A 132 15.73 -16.22 12.20
N THR A 133 16.69 -15.36 11.86
CA THR A 133 17.58 -14.72 12.82
C THR A 133 16.79 -13.86 13.80
N LEU A 134 15.88 -13.01 13.32
CA LEU A 134 15.06 -12.14 14.16
C LEU A 134 14.21 -12.94 15.16
N LEU A 135 13.56 -14.01 14.71
CA LEU A 135 12.74 -14.85 15.57
C LEU A 135 13.57 -15.59 16.62
N ARG A 136 14.73 -16.13 16.23
CA ARG A 136 15.66 -16.83 17.13
C ARG A 136 16.19 -15.90 18.23
N GLU A 137 16.72 -14.74 17.86
CA GLU A 137 17.27 -13.78 18.84
C GLU A 137 16.20 -13.30 19.84
N LEU A 138 14.94 -13.23 19.42
CA LEU A 138 13.85 -12.87 20.31
C LEU A 138 13.38 -14.01 21.19
N ALA A 139 13.35 -15.23 20.69
CA ALA A 139 13.09 -16.43 21.49
C ALA A 139 14.12 -16.53 22.63
N GLU A 140 15.41 -16.31 22.30
CA GLU A 140 16.48 -16.26 23.27
C GLU A 140 16.30 -15.11 24.29
N LEU A 141 16.02 -13.89 23.83
CA LEU A 141 15.88 -12.72 24.72
C LEU A 141 14.65 -12.79 25.63
N LEU A 142 13.61 -13.51 25.21
CA LEU A 142 12.35 -13.67 25.94
C LEU A 142 12.27 -14.97 26.75
N GLY A 143 13.27 -15.86 26.61
CA GLY A 143 13.29 -17.17 27.28
C GLY A 143 12.13 -18.08 26.88
N VAL A 144 11.65 -17.98 25.64
CA VAL A 144 10.53 -18.76 25.09
C VAL A 144 10.98 -19.53 23.85
N GLU A 145 10.38 -20.67 23.55
CA GLU A 145 10.68 -21.40 22.32
C GLU A 145 10.22 -20.59 21.07
N ASP A 146 10.94 -20.67 19.95
CA ASP A 146 10.61 -20.02 18.67
C ASP A 146 9.12 -20.19 18.27
N LYS A 147 8.57 -21.37 18.56
CA LYS A 147 7.17 -21.75 18.28
C LYS A 147 6.13 -21.02 19.13
N GLN A 148 6.52 -20.38 20.24
CA GLN A 148 5.64 -19.62 21.13
C GLN A 148 5.55 -18.14 20.75
N ILE A 149 6.44 -17.65 19.87
CA ILE A 149 6.36 -16.29 19.30
C ILE A 149 5.44 -16.28 18.09
N ASP A 150 5.32 -17.40 17.40
CA ASP A 150 4.27 -17.62 16.41
C ASP A 150 2.93 -17.86 17.13
N CYS A 151 2.32 -16.79 17.63
CA CYS A 151 0.92 -16.81 18.06
C CYS A 151 0.01 -16.93 16.83
N ALA A 152 0.16 -17.98 16.03
CA ALA A 152 -0.95 -18.53 15.28
C ALA A 152 -1.92 -19.07 16.33
N GLU A 153 -2.91 -18.26 16.66
CA GLU A 153 -3.97 -18.64 17.58
C GLU A 153 -4.58 -19.98 17.16
N LYS A 154 -4.74 -20.86 18.16
CA LYS A 154 -5.68 -21.98 18.13
C LYS A 154 -7.11 -21.49 17.96
#